data_AF-A0A960BS36-F1
#
_entry.id   AF-A0A960BS36-F1
#
_cell.length_a   1.000
_cell.length_b   1.000
_cell.length_c   1.000
_cell.angle_alpha   90.00
_cell.angle_beta   90.00
_cell.angle_gamma   90.00
#
_symmetry.space_group_name_H-M   'P 1'
#
loop_
_entity.id
_entity.type
_entity.pdbx_description
1 polymer ?
#
loop_
_entity_poly.entity_id
_entity_poly.type
_entity_poly.pdbx_seq_one_letter_code
_entity_poly.pdbx_strand_id
1 'polypeptide(L)' 'MSTETTPSETTTGVILTEAASSKVAALLAQEGRDDLALRIAVQPGGCSGLRYQLFFDE' A
#
# COMPACT_ATOMS: atom_id res chain seq x y z
N MET A 1 -7.08 18.61 34.20
CA MET A 1 -7.71 18.12 32.95
C MET A 1 -6.58 17.99 31.94
N SER A 2 -6.01 16.78 31.82
CA SER A 2 -4.87 16.54 30.93
C SER A 2 -5.37 16.35 29.51
N THR A 3 -4.96 17.22 28.59
CA THR A 3 -5.19 17.04 27.16
C THR A 3 -4.02 16.24 26.61
N GLU A 4 -4.27 14.97 26.28
CA GLU A 4 -3.31 14.14 25.56
C GLU A 4 -3.28 14.60 24.09
N THR A 5 -2.17 15.21 23.69
CA THR A 5 -1.90 15.57 22.28
C THR A 5 -1.34 14.33 21.59
N THR A 6 -2.21 13.55 20.93
CA THR A 6 -1.79 12.49 20.01
C THR A 6 -1.13 13.14 18.79
N PRO A 7 0.16 12.88 18.50
CA PRO A 7 0.81 13.43 17.32
C PRO A 7 0.16 12.83 16.08
N SER A 8 -0.51 13.66 15.28
CA SER A 8 -0.98 13.28 13.95
C SER A 8 0.22 13.31 13.00
N GLU A 9 1.01 12.24 13.02
CA GLU A 9 2.02 11.98 11.99
C GLU A 9 1.28 11.82 10.67
N THR A 10 1.32 12.86 9.84
CA THR A 10 0.78 12.80 8.48
C THR A 10 1.71 11.90 7.67
N THR A 11 1.50 10.58 7.76
CA THR A 11 2.15 9.62 6.87
C THR A 11 1.71 9.98 5.46
N THR A 12 2.55 10.71 4.74
CA THR A 12 2.40 10.87 3.30
C THR A 12 2.69 9.51 2.70
N GLY A 13 1.64 8.72 2.51
CA GLY A 13 1.74 7.32 2.14
C GLY A 13 0.40 6.77 1.67
N VAL A 14 0.40 5.49 1.33
CA VAL A 14 -0.78 4.77 0.88
C VAL A 14 -1.39 4.04 2.07
N ILE A 15 -2.68 4.25 2.31
CA ILE A 15 -3.43 3.50 3.32
C ILE A 15 -3.89 2.19 2.69
N LEU A 16 -3.43 1.06 3.24
CA LEU A 16 -3.99 -0.25 2.95
C LEU A 16 -5.16 -0.51 3.88
N THR A 17 -6.30 -0.93 3.32
CA THR A 17 -7.42 -1.41 4.13
C THR A 17 -7.14 -2.81 4.67
N GLU A 18 -7.81 -3.20 5.75
CA GLU A 18 -7.71 -4.55 6.33
C GLU A 18 -7.98 -5.68 5.31
N ALA A 19 -8.94 -5.46 4.41
CA ALA A 19 -9.25 -6.41 3.35
C ALA A 19 -8.10 -6.49 2.31
N ALA A 20 -7.47 -5.35 1.99
CA ALA A 20 -6.35 -5.30 1.06
C ALA A 20 -5.08 -5.93 1.67
N SER A 21 -4.76 -5.64 2.93
CA SER A 21 -3.61 -6.24 3.63
C SER A 21 -3.74 -7.76 3.72
N SER A 22 -4.92 -8.27 4.08
CA SER A 22 -5.20 -9.70 4.11
C SER A 22 -4.99 -10.37 2.76
N LYS A 23 -5.43 -9.71 1.67
CA LYS A 23 -5.26 -10.24 0.31
C LYS A 23 -3.81 -10.21 -0.14
N VAL A 24 -3.08 -9.14 0.16
CA VAL A 24 -1.65 -9.01 -0.15
C VAL A 24 -0.85 -10.09 0.57
N ALA A 25 -1.10 -10.31 1.87
CA ALA A 25 -0.46 -11.37 2.64
C ALA A 25 -0.77 -12.76 2.07
N ALA A 26 -2.02 -13.02 1.67
CA ALA A 26 -2.40 -14.29 1.06
C ALA A 26 -1.72 -14.53 -0.30
N LEU A 27 -1.49 -13.47 -1.08
CA LEU A 27 -0.76 -13.56 -2.35
C LEU A 27 0.74 -13.79 -2.14
N LEU A 28 1.36 -13.11 -1.17
CA LEU A 28 2.76 -13.34 -0.79
C LEU A 28 2.99 -14.78 -0.30
N ALA A 29 2.10 -15.28 0.55
CA ALA A 29 2.17 -16.65 1.06
C ALA A 29 2.03 -17.72 -0.04
N GLN A 30 1.32 -17.43 -1.13
CA GLN A 30 1.21 -18.33 -2.30
C GLN A 30 2.52 -18.41 -3.08
N GLU A 31 3.27 -17.32 -3.13
CA GLU A 31 4.54 -17.26 -3.84
C GLU A 31 5.69 -17.92 -3.07
N GLY A 32 5.50 -18.11 -1.76
CA GLY A 32 6.48 -18.78 -0.88
C GLY A 32 7.80 -18.01 -0.75
N ARG A 33 7.74 -16.69 -0.96
CA ARG A 33 8.89 -15.79 -1.02
C ARG A 33 8.70 -14.63 -0.05
N ASP A 34 9.66 -14.49 0.86
CA ASP A 34 9.66 -13.45 1.89
C ASP A 34 10.41 -12.18 1.46
N ASP A 35 11.05 -12.22 0.29
CA ASP A 35 11.81 -11.12 -0.30
C ASP A 35 10.96 -10.21 -1.20
N LEU A 36 9.64 -10.44 -1.28
CA LEU A 36 8.74 -9.68 -2.13
C LEU A 36 8.00 -8.58 -1.34
N ALA A 37 7.99 -7.38 -1.90
CA ALA A 37 7.26 -6.23 -1.42
C ALA A 37 6.17 -5.79 -2.41
N LEU A 38 5.06 -5.27 -1.89
CA LEU A 38 4.01 -4.67 -2.72
C LEU A 38 4.49 -3.32 -3.26
N ARG A 39 4.70 -3.24 -4.56
CA ARG A 39 5.10 -2.03 -5.27
C ARG A 39 3.90 -1.38 -5.95
N ILE A 40 3.83 -0.05 -5.83
CA ILE A 40 2.82 0.78 -6.47
C ILE A 40 3.51 1.67 -7.50
N ALA A 41 3.18 1.49 -8.77
CA ALA A 41 3.64 2.36 -9.85
C ALA A 41 2.51 3.28 -10.31
N VAL A 42 2.87 4.53 -10.62
CA VAL A 42 1.95 5.51 -11.19
C VAL A 42 2.37 5.77 -12.63
N GLN A 43 1.43 5.61 -13.56
CA GLN A 43 1.67 5.84 -14.99
C GLN A 43 0.66 6.86 -15.55
N PRO A 44 1.05 7.71 -16.51
CA PRO A 44 0.09 8.54 -17.22
C PRO A 44 -0.89 7.67 -18.01
N GLY A 45 -2.18 7.97 -17.89
CA GLY A 45 -3.30 7.31 -18.58
C GLY A 45 -3.95 8.17 -19.67
N GLY A 46 -3.34 9.29 -20.05
CA GLY A 46 -3.89 10.21 -21.04
C GLY A 46 -5.10 10.98 -20.51
N CYS A 47 -6.19 11.04 -21.27
CA CYS A 47 -7.40 11.79 -20.90
C CYS A 47 -8.11 11.26 -19.64
N SER A 48 -7.82 10.02 -19.23
CA SER A 48 -8.41 9.38 -18.06
C SER A 48 -7.64 9.66 -16.75
N GLY A 49 -6.54 10.43 -16.81
CA GLY A 49 -5.74 10.79 -15.63
C GLY A 49 -4.59 9.82 -15.35
N LEU A 50 -4.32 9.54 -14.07
CA LEU A 50 -3.26 8.64 -13.63
C LEU A 50 -3.77 7.20 -13.49
N ARG A 51 -2.91 6.24 -13.82
CA ARG A 51 -3.14 4.81 -13.60
C ARG A 51 -2.24 4.31 -12.48
N TYR A 52 -2.82 3.58 -11.54
CA TYR A 52 -2.11 2.94 -10.45
C TYR A 52 -1.97 1.44 -10.75
N GLN A 53 -0.74 0.97 -10.83
CA GLN A 53 -0.41 -0.44 -11.03
C GLN A 53 0.16 -0.99 -9.73
N LEU A 54 -0.34 -2.13 -9.29
CA LEU A 54 0.16 -2.85 -8.11
C LEU A 54 0.78 -4.17 -8.55
N PHE A 55 1.98 -4.46 -8.08
CA PHE A 55 2.69 -5.71 -8.35
C PHE A 55 3.66 -6.04 -7.21
N PHE A 56 4.12 -7.28 -7.16
CA PHE A 56 5.15 -7.70 -6.22
C PHE A 56 6.52 -7.60 -6.89
N ASP A 57 7.48 -7.04 -6.17
CA ASP A 57 8.86 -6.79 -6.59
C ASP A 57 9.81 -6.99 -5.41
N GLU A 58 11.10 -7.14 -5.66
CA GLU A 58 12.13 -7.24 -4.61
C GLU A 58 12.49 -5.89 -3.96
#